data_AF-A0A382CAK8-F1
#
_entry.id   AF-A0A382CAK8-F1
#
_cell.length_a   1.000
_cell.length_b   1.000
_cell.length_c   1.000
_cell.angle_alpha   90.00
_cell.angle_beta   90.00
_cell.angle_gamma   90.00
#
_symmetry.space_group_name_H-M   'P 1'
#
loop_
_entity.id
_entity.type
_entity.pdbx_description
1 polymer ?
#
loop_
_entity_poly.entity_id
_entity_poly.type
_entity_poly.pdbx_seq_one_letter_code
_entity_poly.pdbx_strand_id
1 'polypeptide(L)'
;MNNKHLLIVSLALIVSVTLNVVGGFFIFAGVQSVEELPLGQALPATDSPLGQAAAHPQQVVTNTVVKQMTWETVEASSYLDYIDNLRRIGCPEKTIRDIILADVNKLYKTKRRAASGQKKFEFWKANAMFGMGMDKDNVETMRELNAERDELLKQLGIESSFESEMSLILNPLQQSLGFLPEQKQVAVMKELQGIQSRIAELSEDGSADIEMVWKAQRETEESIKGMLSEDEYTGYLLRRSNTAHQLRSQIAGFDPSEEEFRTVFKLKRAFDEEYGEIGINLDLLEEQLKAQKTLNEQIRQSLGDERYADYERAQDYQFQQIHSSLKKADLGTGEAIQVYDMQKVAQDAALQLRGNQTLNEAERRERLRQIRNETESAIQQVVGTEGWEKFNRPSNTRWLQSISPNEPKPVPTEQPNP
;
A
#
# COMPACT_ATOMS: atom_id res chain seq x y z
N MET A 1 9.27 -39.78 20.62
CA MET A 1 8.37 -38.76 21.22
C MET A 1 6.94 -39.12 20.84
N ASN A 2 6.02 -39.07 21.80
CA ASN A 2 4.86 -39.97 21.90
C ASN A 2 3.64 -39.58 21.06
N ASN A 3 3.03 -40.58 20.40
CA ASN A 3 1.76 -40.56 19.64
C ASN A 3 0.53 -40.05 20.42
N LYS A 4 0.65 -39.81 21.73
CA LYS A 4 -0.44 -39.26 22.56
C LYS A 4 -0.66 -37.76 22.33
N HIS A 5 0.35 -37.00 21.91
CA HIS A 5 0.18 -35.57 21.60
C HIS A 5 -0.51 -35.34 20.25
N LEU A 6 -0.34 -36.24 19.28
CA LEU A 6 -0.98 -36.11 17.97
C LEU A 6 -2.51 -36.30 18.04
N LEU A 7 -2.97 -37.21 18.91
CA LEU A 7 -4.41 -37.46 19.10
C LEU A 7 -5.12 -36.30 19.83
N ILE A 8 -4.44 -35.61 20.75
CA ILE A 8 -5.03 -34.47 21.47
C ILE A 8 -5.14 -33.23 20.56
N VAL A 9 -4.15 -32.99 19.69
CA VAL A 9 -4.20 -31.88 18.71
C VAL A 9 -5.26 -32.15 17.63
N SER A 10 -5.43 -33.40 17.21
CA SER A 10 -6.44 -33.76 16.21
C SER A 10 -7.87 -33.66 16.76
N LEU A 11 -8.11 -33.94 18.05
CA LEU A 11 -9.43 -33.77 18.66
C LEU A 11 -9.81 -32.29 18.84
N ALA A 12 -8.84 -31.43 19.15
CA ALA A 12 -9.06 -29.99 19.28
C ALA A 12 -9.40 -29.31 17.95
N LEU A 13 -8.82 -29.76 16.84
CA LEU A 13 -9.12 -29.26 15.49
C LEU A 13 -10.54 -29.64 15.03
N ILE A 14 -11.01 -30.85 15.35
CA ILE A 14 -12.35 -31.31 14.98
C ILE A 14 -13.43 -30.53 15.75
N VAL A 15 -13.20 -30.22 17.03
CA VAL A 15 -14.14 -29.41 17.85
C VAL A 15 -14.16 -27.94 17.41
N SER A 16 -13.05 -27.40 16.89
CA SER A 16 -13.01 -26.03 16.31
C SER A 16 -13.73 -25.93 14.97
N VAL A 17 -13.72 -27.01 14.16
CA VAL A 17 -14.42 -27.03 12.86
C VAL A 17 -15.93 -27.18 13.05
N THR A 18 -16.40 -27.93 14.04
CA THR A 18 -17.85 -28.06 14.29
C THR A 18 -18.46 -26.79 14.89
N LEU A 19 -17.72 -26.01 15.70
CA LEU A 19 -18.22 -24.73 16.22
C LEU A 19 -18.38 -23.65 15.12
N ASN A 20 -17.48 -23.62 14.13
CA ASN A 20 -17.56 -22.67 13.01
C ASN A 20 -18.68 -23.02 12.01
N VAL A 21 -18.99 -24.31 11.83
CA VAL A 21 -20.11 -24.75 10.97
C VAL A 21 -21.48 -24.41 11.60
N VAL A 22 -21.61 -24.48 12.93
CA VAL A 22 -22.85 -24.08 13.63
C VAL A 22 -23.04 -22.55 13.63
N GLY A 23 -21.95 -21.77 13.71
CA GLY A 23 -22.00 -20.31 13.56
C GLY A 23 -22.43 -19.84 12.16
N GLY A 24 -22.05 -20.57 11.11
CA GLY A 24 -22.46 -20.28 9.73
C GLY A 24 -23.94 -20.54 9.43
N PHE A 25 -24.57 -21.50 10.10
CA PHE A 25 -25.97 -21.86 9.84
C PHE A 25 -26.97 -20.83 10.40
N PHE A 26 -26.63 -20.11 11.47
CA PHE A 26 -27.50 -19.06 12.04
C PHE A 26 -27.42 -17.73 11.29
N ILE A 27 -26.36 -17.47 10.52
CA ILE A 27 -26.24 -16.28 9.67
C ILE A 27 -27.02 -16.47 8.35
N PHE A 28 -27.15 -17.70 7.85
CA PHE A 28 -27.82 -17.99 6.58
C PHE A 28 -29.35 -18.19 6.68
N ALA A 29 -29.89 -18.49 7.88
CA ALA A 29 -31.33 -18.65 8.08
C ALA A 29 -32.09 -17.34 8.40
N GLY A 30 -31.38 -16.21 8.57
CA GLY A 30 -31.98 -14.90 8.89
C GLY A 30 -32.31 -14.01 7.68
N VAL A 31 -32.01 -14.44 6.46
CA VAL A 31 -32.19 -13.65 5.24
C VAL A 31 -33.09 -14.41 4.26
N GLN A 32 -34.37 -14.55 4.61
CA GLN A 32 -35.44 -14.78 3.63
C GLN A 32 -36.69 -14.00 4.02
N SER A 33 -37.34 -13.46 2.97
CA SER A 33 -38.65 -12.80 2.93
C SER A 33 -38.66 -11.30 3.25
N VAL A 34 -38.19 -10.49 2.30
CA VAL A 34 -38.82 -9.19 2.04
C VAL A 34 -39.72 -9.37 0.83
N GLU A 35 -41.01 -9.43 1.10
CA GLU A 35 -42.09 -9.51 0.12
C GLU A 35 -42.22 -8.16 -0.61
N GLU A 36 -42.07 -8.18 -1.93
CA GLU A 36 -42.30 -7.03 -2.79
C GLU A 36 -43.78 -6.62 -2.76
N LEU A 37 -44.07 -5.42 -2.24
CA LEU A 37 -45.38 -4.79 -2.37
C LEU A 37 -45.56 -4.27 -3.80
N PRO A 38 -46.60 -4.69 -4.55
CA PRO A 38 -46.84 -4.21 -5.90
C PRO A 38 -47.33 -2.76 -5.89
N LEU A 39 -46.71 -1.96 -6.75
CA LEU A 39 -47.10 -0.59 -7.11
C LEU A 39 -48.59 -0.54 -7.51
N GLY A 40 -49.29 0.40 -6.88
CA GLY A 40 -50.74 0.59 -7.00
C GLY A 40 -51.24 0.71 -8.43
N GLN A 41 -52.25 -0.10 -8.73
CA GLN A 41 -53.11 0.02 -9.90
C GLN A 41 -53.90 1.33 -9.83
N ALA A 42 -53.89 2.08 -10.92
CA ALA A 42 -54.81 3.19 -11.14
C ALA A 42 -56.24 2.67 -11.25
N LEU A 43 -57.13 3.11 -10.36
CA LEU A 43 -58.57 2.90 -10.47
C LEU A 43 -59.25 4.07 -11.21
N PRO A 44 -60.29 3.80 -12.01
CA PRO A 44 -60.83 4.75 -12.97
C PRO A 44 -61.75 5.80 -12.33
N ALA A 45 -61.73 7.00 -12.91
CA ALA A 45 -62.68 8.07 -12.61
C ALA A 45 -64.11 7.59 -12.88
N THR A 46 -64.96 7.62 -11.85
CA THR A 46 -66.40 7.39 -11.98
C THR A 46 -67.11 8.73 -11.85
N ASP A 47 -67.63 9.21 -12.97
CA ASP A 47 -68.58 10.32 -13.05
C ASP A 47 -69.97 9.86 -12.61
N SER A 48 -70.60 10.55 -11.65
CA SER A 48 -72.07 10.77 -11.57
C SER A 48 -72.49 11.57 -10.32
N PRO A 49 -73.67 12.23 -10.32
CA PRO A 49 -73.72 13.68 -10.11
C PRO A 49 -74.46 14.16 -8.85
N LEU A 50 -74.22 15.44 -8.54
CA LEU A 50 -75.08 16.44 -7.87
C LEU A 50 -76.19 15.91 -6.93
N GLY A 51 -75.93 16.04 -5.63
CA GLY A 51 -76.96 16.08 -4.57
C GLY A 51 -76.68 17.26 -3.64
N GLN A 52 -77.53 18.29 -3.71
CA GLN A 52 -77.52 19.45 -2.82
C GLN A 52 -77.83 19.03 -1.38
N ALA A 53 -76.95 19.36 -0.44
CA ALA A 53 -77.26 19.39 0.98
C ALA A 53 -76.55 20.58 1.66
N ALA A 54 -77.38 21.56 2.00
CA ALA A 54 -77.26 22.66 2.96
C ALA A 54 -75.91 22.96 3.63
N ALA A 55 -75.47 24.21 3.44
CA ALA A 55 -74.40 24.87 4.16
C ALA A 55 -74.64 24.93 5.69
N HIS A 56 -73.63 24.50 6.46
CA HIS A 56 -73.39 24.96 7.82
C HIS A 56 -71.92 25.41 7.90
N PRO A 57 -71.61 26.69 8.11
CA PRO A 57 -70.24 27.13 8.30
C PRO A 57 -69.83 26.84 9.75
N GLN A 58 -69.28 25.65 10.01
CA GLN A 58 -68.40 25.50 11.17
C GLN A 58 -67.00 25.93 10.75
N GLN A 59 -66.64 27.17 11.09
CA GLN A 59 -65.25 27.60 11.12
C GLN A 59 -64.51 26.78 12.19
N VAL A 60 -63.91 25.68 11.77
CA VAL A 60 -62.85 25.04 12.54
C VAL A 60 -61.59 25.83 12.27
N VAL A 61 -61.29 26.80 13.14
CA VAL A 61 -59.96 27.43 13.19
C VAL A 61 -58.99 26.38 13.74
N THR A 62 -58.46 25.53 12.87
CA THR A 62 -57.23 24.80 13.16
C THR A 62 -56.07 25.73 12.82
N ASN A 63 -55.60 26.47 13.83
CA ASN A 63 -54.27 27.06 13.79
C ASN A 63 -53.24 25.92 13.87
N THR A 64 -53.11 25.11 12.82
CA THR A 64 -51.88 24.34 12.60
C THR A 64 -50.83 25.32 12.10
N VAL A 65 -50.12 25.94 13.05
CA VAL A 65 -48.82 26.55 12.75
C VAL A 65 -47.90 25.38 12.40
N VAL A 66 -47.85 25.03 11.12
CA VAL A 66 -46.75 24.22 10.60
C VAL A 66 -45.52 25.10 10.75
N LYS A 67 -44.78 24.91 11.85
CA LYS A 67 -43.45 25.51 12.00
C LYS A 67 -42.66 24.98 10.81
N GLN A 68 -42.44 25.83 9.80
CA GLN A 68 -41.64 25.46 8.65
C GLN A 68 -40.26 25.08 9.16
N MET A 69 -39.94 23.81 8.95
CA MET A 69 -38.71 23.20 9.38
C MET A 69 -37.61 23.69 8.43
N THR A 70 -36.84 24.69 8.87
CA THR A 70 -35.65 25.15 8.14
C THR A 70 -34.43 24.49 8.76
N TRP A 71 -33.48 24.05 7.92
CA TRP A 71 -32.24 23.41 8.38
C TRP A 71 -31.44 24.30 9.35
N GLU A 72 -31.55 25.62 9.20
CA GLU A 72 -31.00 26.63 10.11
C GLU A 72 -31.55 26.54 11.55
N THR A 73 -32.75 25.97 11.74
CA THR A 73 -33.36 25.78 13.07
C THR A 73 -32.86 24.51 13.76
N VAL A 74 -32.20 23.62 13.00
CA VAL A 74 -31.74 22.31 13.47
C VAL A 74 -30.24 22.32 13.69
N GLU A 75 -29.49 22.87 12.74
CA GLU A 75 -28.04 22.98 12.81
C GLU A 75 -27.62 23.89 13.96
N ALA A 76 -26.82 23.35 14.88
CA ALA A 76 -26.28 24.07 16.02
C ALA A 76 -24.77 23.93 16.03
N SER A 77 -24.07 24.93 16.55
CA SER A 77 -22.61 24.94 16.69
C SER A 77 -22.09 23.93 17.72
N SER A 78 -22.95 23.47 18.64
CA SER A 78 -22.67 22.38 19.58
C SER A 78 -23.34 21.10 19.10
N TYR A 79 -22.59 19.99 19.06
CA TYR A 79 -23.14 18.68 18.70
C TYR A 79 -24.23 18.20 19.65
N LEU A 80 -24.18 18.57 20.94
CA LEU A 80 -25.23 18.24 21.91
C LEU A 80 -26.55 18.95 21.57
N ASP A 81 -26.47 20.24 21.27
CA ASP A 81 -27.65 21.03 20.88
C ASP A 81 -28.21 20.57 19.52
N TYR A 82 -27.32 20.16 18.61
CA TYR A 82 -27.71 19.62 17.30
C TYR A 82 -28.46 18.28 17.45
N ILE A 83 -27.95 17.38 18.30
CA ILE A 83 -28.59 16.12 18.63
C ILE A 83 -29.97 16.37 19.27
N ASP A 84 -30.07 17.29 20.23
CA ASP A 84 -31.35 17.58 20.90
C ASP A 84 -32.37 18.23 19.97
N ASN A 85 -31.91 19.07 19.03
CA ASN A 85 -32.75 19.58 17.96
C ASN A 85 -33.25 18.46 17.04
N LEU A 86 -32.41 17.50 16.68
CA LEU A 86 -32.80 16.33 15.87
C LEU A 86 -33.77 15.41 16.62
N ARG A 87 -33.61 15.23 17.94
CA ARG A 87 -34.59 14.48 18.75
C ARG A 87 -35.93 15.19 18.84
N ARG A 88 -35.92 16.51 19.06
CA ARG A 88 -37.12 17.35 19.21
C ARG A 88 -38.05 17.28 17.99
N ILE A 89 -37.50 16.92 16.84
CA ILE A 89 -38.21 16.89 15.56
C ILE A 89 -38.63 15.47 15.17
N GLY A 90 -38.38 14.50 16.06
CA GLY A 90 -38.77 13.10 15.90
C GLY A 90 -37.80 12.28 15.04
N CYS A 91 -36.54 12.71 14.88
CA CYS A 91 -35.56 11.92 14.15
C CYS A 91 -35.23 10.62 14.92
N PRO A 92 -35.23 9.44 14.28
CA PRO A 92 -34.84 8.20 14.95
C PRO A 92 -33.40 8.24 15.46
N GLU A 93 -33.13 7.72 16.66
CA GLU A 93 -31.78 7.74 17.27
C GLU A 93 -30.69 7.14 16.36
N LYS A 94 -31.02 6.12 15.56
CA LYS A 94 -30.09 5.54 14.58
C LYS A 94 -29.71 6.56 13.50
N THR A 95 -30.69 7.29 12.97
CA THR A 95 -30.47 8.32 11.95
C THR A 95 -29.70 9.51 12.53
N ILE A 96 -29.98 9.90 13.78
CA ILE A 96 -29.19 10.92 14.48
C ILE A 96 -27.73 10.48 14.57
N ARG A 97 -27.46 9.24 14.99
CA ARG A 97 -26.11 8.69 15.04
C ARG A 97 -25.40 8.76 13.69
N ASP A 98 -26.07 8.35 12.62
CA ASP A 98 -25.49 8.35 11.27
C ASP A 98 -25.16 9.77 10.77
N ILE A 99 -26.04 10.75 11.05
CA ILE A 99 -25.83 12.17 10.69
C ILE A 99 -24.60 12.72 11.44
N ILE A 100 -24.55 12.54 12.76
CA ILE A 100 -23.47 13.07 13.59
C ILE A 100 -22.15 12.37 13.27
N LEU A 101 -22.15 11.05 13.05
CA LEU A 101 -20.97 10.31 12.63
C LEU A 101 -20.42 10.84 11.30
N ALA A 102 -21.29 11.07 10.31
CA ALA A 102 -20.89 11.61 9.02
C ALA A 102 -20.30 13.02 9.15
N ASP A 103 -20.90 13.88 9.98
CA ASP A 103 -20.45 15.26 10.15
C ASP A 103 -19.12 15.36 10.94
N VAL A 104 -18.97 14.61 12.03
CA VAL A 104 -17.70 14.51 12.77
C VAL A 104 -16.60 13.96 11.87
N ASN A 105 -16.88 12.93 11.07
CA ASN A 105 -15.93 12.40 10.09
C ASN A 105 -15.54 13.46 9.04
N LYS A 106 -16.49 14.29 8.58
CA LYS A 106 -16.23 15.40 7.65
C LYS A 106 -15.37 16.49 8.28
N LEU A 107 -15.62 16.85 9.54
CA LEU A 107 -14.83 17.82 10.31
C LEU A 107 -13.38 17.35 10.42
N TYR A 108 -13.15 16.12 10.87
CA TYR A 108 -11.80 15.57 11.03
C TYR A 108 -11.12 15.22 9.70
N LYS A 109 -11.87 14.97 8.62
CA LYS A 109 -11.32 14.92 7.25
C LYS A 109 -10.76 16.28 6.85
N THR A 110 -11.46 17.37 7.17
CA THR A 110 -10.99 18.74 6.90
C THR A 110 -9.80 19.13 7.79
N LYS A 111 -9.83 18.84 9.09
CA LYS A 111 -8.70 19.06 10.01
C LYS A 111 -7.45 18.33 9.54
N ARG A 112 -7.56 17.05 9.16
CA ARG A 112 -6.43 16.27 8.62
C ARG A 112 -5.86 16.86 7.34
N ARG A 113 -6.72 17.35 6.42
CA ARG A 113 -6.28 18.05 5.20
C ARG A 113 -5.52 19.33 5.51
N ALA A 114 -5.95 20.09 6.51
CA ALA A 114 -5.25 21.30 6.95
C ALA A 114 -3.91 20.98 7.64
N ALA A 115 -3.90 19.97 8.52
CA ALA A 115 -2.74 19.57 9.32
C ALA A 115 -1.63 18.91 8.50
N SER A 116 -1.98 18.07 7.52
CA SER A 116 -1.00 17.45 6.62
C SER A 116 -0.22 18.46 5.77
N GLY A 117 -0.70 19.72 5.70
CA GLY A 117 -0.40 20.64 4.62
C GLY A 117 -0.83 20.05 3.27
N GLN A 118 -1.00 20.87 2.25
CA GLN A 118 -1.04 20.34 0.87
C GLN A 118 0.38 19.90 0.44
N LYS A 119 1.06 19.02 1.21
CA LYS A 119 2.30 18.41 0.74
C LYS A 119 1.95 17.60 -0.50
N LYS A 120 2.37 18.11 -1.67
CA LYS A 120 2.17 17.44 -2.97
C LYS A 120 2.71 16.03 -2.85
N PHE A 121 1.90 15.04 -3.19
CA PHE A 121 2.33 13.65 -3.21
C PHE A 121 3.52 13.50 -4.18
N GLU A 122 4.72 13.26 -3.63
CA GLU A 122 5.97 13.14 -4.38
C GLU A 122 6.09 11.74 -5.00
N PHE A 123 5.32 11.50 -6.06
CA PHE A 123 5.20 10.19 -6.70
C PHE A 123 6.53 9.59 -7.21
N TRP A 124 7.58 10.39 -7.34
CA TRP A 124 8.92 9.96 -7.78
C TRP A 124 9.79 9.40 -6.65
N LYS A 125 9.39 9.51 -5.37
CA LYS A 125 10.16 9.00 -4.24
C LYS A 125 9.75 7.57 -3.86
N ALA A 126 10.72 6.78 -3.39
CA ALA A 126 10.53 5.38 -3.01
C ALA A 126 9.49 5.22 -1.89
N ASN A 127 9.41 6.22 -1.01
CA ASN A 127 8.58 6.17 0.19
C ASN A 127 7.15 6.69 -0.01
N ALA A 128 6.79 7.05 -1.25
CA ALA A 128 5.50 7.67 -1.56
C ALA A 128 4.31 6.72 -1.36
N MET A 129 4.49 5.40 -1.52
CA MET A 129 3.35 4.46 -1.56
C MET A 129 3.11 3.68 -0.26
N PHE A 130 4.16 3.40 0.52
CA PHE A 130 4.08 2.47 1.67
C PHE A 130 3.84 3.12 3.03
N GLY A 131 3.58 4.43 3.11
CA GLY A 131 3.39 5.13 4.39
C GLY A 131 4.61 5.12 5.31
N MET A 132 5.68 4.40 4.95
CA MET A 132 6.96 4.31 5.66
C MET A 132 7.79 5.60 5.51
N GLY A 133 7.25 6.59 4.77
CA GLY A 133 7.77 7.94 4.57
C GLY A 133 6.76 9.01 4.90
N MET A 134 5.69 8.65 5.60
CA MET A 134 5.01 9.63 6.42
C MET A 134 6.05 10.12 7.42
N ASP A 135 6.42 11.38 7.28
CA ASP A 135 7.13 12.16 8.30
C ASP A 135 6.64 11.72 9.68
N LYS A 136 7.53 11.34 10.61
CA LYS A 136 7.11 10.83 11.94
C LYS A 136 6.10 11.78 12.59
N ASP A 137 6.31 13.07 12.35
CA ASP A 137 5.46 14.17 12.81
C ASP A 137 4.06 14.13 12.17
N ASN A 138 3.95 13.75 10.89
CA ASN A 138 2.65 13.58 10.22
C ASN A 138 1.92 12.32 10.71
N VAL A 139 2.64 11.24 11.02
CA VAL A 139 2.03 10.04 11.63
C VAL A 139 1.45 10.38 13.00
N GLU A 140 2.21 11.10 13.82
CA GLU A 140 1.78 11.47 15.17
C GLU A 140 0.62 12.47 15.14
N THR A 141 0.71 13.50 14.30
CA THR A 141 -0.40 14.45 14.09
C THR A 141 -1.68 13.73 13.62
N MET A 142 -1.57 12.73 12.74
CA MET A 142 -2.73 11.94 12.30
C MET A 142 -3.28 11.08 13.43
N ARG A 143 -2.42 10.49 14.28
CA ARG A 143 -2.86 9.75 15.47
C ARG A 143 -3.59 10.64 16.47
N GLU A 144 -3.05 11.82 16.76
CA GLU A 144 -3.67 12.81 17.65
C GLU A 144 -5.05 13.23 17.15
N LEU A 145 -5.16 13.57 15.86
CA LEU A 145 -6.45 13.93 15.25
C LEU A 145 -7.47 12.78 15.26
N ASN A 146 -7.02 11.53 15.13
CA ASN A 146 -7.91 10.39 15.26
C ASN A 146 -8.35 10.19 16.72
N ALA A 147 -7.43 10.30 17.67
CA ALA A 147 -7.76 10.21 19.10
C ALA A 147 -8.75 11.30 19.54
N GLU A 148 -8.57 12.55 19.08
CA GLU A 148 -9.53 13.64 19.31
C GLU A 148 -10.92 13.34 18.75
N ARG A 149 -10.98 12.75 17.54
CA ARG A 149 -12.23 12.34 16.91
C ARG A 149 -12.93 11.25 17.72
N ASP A 150 -12.19 10.21 18.10
CA ASP A 150 -12.76 9.05 18.80
C ASP A 150 -13.25 9.43 20.20
N GLU A 151 -12.53 10.32 20.89
CA GLU A 151 -12.99 10.89 22.16
C GLU A 151 -14.24 11.76 21.97
N LEU A 152 -14.33 12.55 20.90
CA LEU A 152 -15.55 13.31 20.59
C LEU A 152 -16.74 12.38 20.29
N LEU A 153 -16.57 11.36 19.46
CA LEU A 153 -17.64 10.40 19.16
C LEU A 153 -18.11 9.67 20.42
N LYS A 154 -17.17 9.29 21.28
CA LYS A 154 -17.46 8.68 22.58
C LYS A 154 -18.26 9.60 23.51
N GLN A 155 -17.89 10.88 23.60
CA GLN A 155 -18.65 11.87 24.36
C GLN A 155 -20.09 12.06 23.83
N LEU A 156 -20.29 11.86 22.54
CA LEU A 156 -21.60 11.93 21.88
C LEU A 156 -22.39 10.60 21.97
N GLY A 157 -21.85 9.58 22.64
CA GLY A 157 -22.50 8.27 22.78
C GLY A 157 -22.52 7.45 21.48
N ILE A 158 -21.60 7.74 20.57
CA ILE A 158 -21.43 7.06 19.29
C ILE A 158 -20.18 6.18 19.40
N GLU A 159 -20.36 4.87 19.38
CA GLU A 159 -19.24 3.94 19.37
C GLU A 159 -18.56 4.00 18.00
N SER A 160 -17.30 4.42 17.97
CA SER A 160 -16.44 4.33 16.79
C SER A 160 -16.24 2.86 16.46
N SER A 161 -16.57 2.42 15.25
CA SER A 161 -16.23 1.06 14.85
C SER A 161 -14.75 1.00 14.51
N PHE A 162 -14.07 -0.05 14.99
CA PHE A 162 -12.68 -0.36 14.63
C PHE A 162 -12.47 -0.39 13.10
N GLU A 163 -13.51 -0.77 12.35
CA GLU A 163 -13.56 -0.76 10.89
C GLU A 163 -13.53 0.67 10.30
N SER A 164 -14.21 1.62 10.93
CA SER A 164 -14.17 3.05 10.59
C SER A 164 -12.80 3.67 10.91
N GLU A 165 -12.23 3.36 12.07
CA GLU A 165 -10.86 3.73 12.46
C GLU A 165 -9.82 3.27 11.42
N MET A 166 -9.84 1.99 11.04
CA MET A 166 -8.85 1.44 10.12
C MET A 166 -8.98 2.01 8.71
N SER A 167 -10.20 2.20 8.22
CA SER A 167 -10.46 2.75 6.89
C SER A 167 -9.95 4.20 6.71
N LEU A 168 -9.85 4.94 7.82
CA LEU A 168 -9.45 6.36 7.84
C LEU A 168 -7.96 6.56 8.14
N ILE A 169 -7.33 5.63 8.86
CA ILE A 169 -5.89 5.62 9.17
C ILE A 169 -5.07 5.09 7.98
N LEU A 170 -5.63 4.18 7.17
CA LEU A 170 -4.87 3.38 6.20
C LEU A 170 -5.30 3.57 4.74
N ASN A 171 -5.73 4.77 4.32
CA ASN A 171 -5.97 5.00 2.89
C ASN A 171 -4.89 5.82 2.17
N PRO A 172 -3.62 5.35 2.08
CA PRO A 172 -2.60 5.90 1.17
C PRO A 172 -3.13 6.06 -0.26
N LEU A 173 -4.07 5.21 -0.65
CA LEU A 173 -4.70 5.26 -1.95
C LEU A 173 -5.52 6.55 -2.13
N GLN A 174 -6.29 6.98 -1.12
CA GLN A 174 -7.00 8.27 -1.19
C GLN A 174 -6.04 9.46 -1.27
N GLN A 175 -4.91 9.43 -0.55
CA GLN A 175 -3.90 10.49 -0.65
C GLN A 175 -3.28 10.55 -2.06
N SER A 176 -2.98 9.39 -2.66
CA SER A 176 -2.44 9.32 -4.01
C SER A 176 -3.40 9.88 -5.07
N LEU A 177 -4.71 9.78 -4.84
CA LEU A 177 -5.75 10.27 -5.77
C LEU A 177 -6.17 11.72 -5.50
N GLY A 178 -5.53 12.42 -4.56
CA GLY A 178 -5.90 13.78 -4.15
C GLY A 178 -5.87 14.83 -5.26
N PHE A 179 -5.23 14.55 -6.39
CA PHE A 179 -5.19 15.41 -7.58
C PHE A 179 -6.47 15.32 -8.44
N LEU A 180 -7.29 14.29 -8.26
CA LEU A 180 -8.54 14.09 -8.99
C LEU A 180 -9.71 14.81 -8.28
N PRO A 181 -10.76 15.24 -9.01
CA PRO A 181 -12.04 15.64 -8.41
C PRO A 181 -12.64 14.53 -7.54
N GLU A 182 -13.33 14.88 -6.45
CA GLU A 182 -13.84 13.90 -5.46
C GLU A 182 -14.73 12.83 -6.09
N GLN A 183 -15.57 13.18 -7.06
CA GLN A 183 -16.41 12.23 -7.78
C GLN A 183 -15.59 11.19 -8.56
N LYS A 184 -14.49 11.62 -9.21
CA LYS A 184 -13.58 10.72 -9.93
C LYS A 184 -12.72 9.88 -8.97
N GLN A 185 -12.31 10.43 -7.83
CA GLN A 185 -11.64 9.66 -6.78
C GLN A 185 -12.50 8.47 -6.35
N VAL A 186 -13.79 8.71 -6.05
CA VAL A 186 -14.71 7.65 -5.63
C VAL A 186 -14.91 6.60 -6.74
N ALA A 187 -15.05 7.03 -8.00
CA ALA A 187 -15.16 6.11 -9.12
C ALA A 187 -13.92 5.21 -9.28
N VAL A 188 -12.72 5.80 -9.27
CA VAL A 188 -11.45 5.05 -9.35
C VAL A 188 -11.28 4.11 -8.16
N MET A 189 -11.63 4.55 -6.94
CA MET A 189 -11.60 3.70 -5.74
C MET A 189 -12.51 2.48 -5.89
N LYS A 190 -13.70 2.66 -6.45
CA LYS A 190 -14.67 1.58 -6.67
C LYS A 190 -14.13 0.55 -7.67
N GLU A 191 -13.54 0.99 -8.78
CA GLU A 191 -12.91 0.09 -9.77
C GLU A 191 -11.76 -0.72 -9.15
N LEU A 192 -10.93 -0.05 -8.35
CA LEU A 192 -9.79 -0.67 -7.64
C LEU A 192 -10.21 -1.64 -6.53
N GLN A 193 -11.37 -1.44 -5.90
CA GLN A 193 -11.92 -2.42 -4.97
C GLN A 193 -12.53 -3.61 -5.72
N GLY A 194 -13.20 -3.35 -6.84
CA GLY A 194 -13.83 -4.38 -7.67
C GLY A 194 -12.86 -5.39 -8.27
N ILE A 195 -11.58 -5.03 -8.46
CA ILE A 195 -10.57 -5.99 -8.94
C ILE A 195 -10.33 -7.13 -7.94
N GLN A 196 -10.38 -6.88 -6.63
CA GLN A 196 -10.17 -7.92 -5.63
C GLN A 196 -11.30 -8.95 -5.67
N SER A 197 -12.55 -8.47 -5.80
CA SER A 197 -13.71 -9.34 -5.99
C SER A 197 -13.61 -10.13 -7.29
N ARG A 198 -13.23 -9.49 -8.40
CA ARG A 198 -13.01 -10.18 -9.70
C ARG A 198 -11.95 -11.27 -9.59
N ILE A 199 -10.80 -10.97 -8.96
CA ILE A 199 -9.73 -11.96 -8.76
C ILE A 199 -10.21 -13.11 -7.87
N ALA A 200 -10.95 -12.81 -6.80
CA ALA A 200 -11.50 -13.83 -5.90
C ALA A 200 -12.52 -14.73 -6.60
N GLU A 201 -13.42 -14.18 -7.43
CA GLU A 201 -14.38 -14.94 -8.24
C GLU A 201 -13.69 -15.83 -9.28
N LEU A 202 -12.56 -15.38 -9.82
CA LEU A 202 -11.75 -16.15 -10.78
C LEU A 202 -10.87 -17.23 -10.10
N SER A 203 -10.85 -17.29 -8.76
CA SER A 203 -10.05 -18.25 -7.99
C SER A 203 -10.93 -19.42 -7.53
N GLU A 204 -11.02 -20.50 -8.31
CA GLU A 204 -11.87 -21.67 -7.98
C GLU A 204 -11.43 -22.41 -6.68
N ASP A 205 -10.15 -22.34 -6.30
CA ASP A 205 -9.58 -23.03 -5.12
C ASP A 205 -8.72 -22.14 -4.20
N GLY A 206 -8.78 -20.82 -4.41
CA GLY A 206 -7.90 -19.85 -3.74
C GLY A 206 -6.55 -19.64 -4.43
N SER A 207 -6.29 -20.31 -5.56
CA SER A 207 -5.18 -19.98 -6.46
C SER A 207 -5.71 -19.32 -7.74
N ALA A 208 -5.38 -18.04 -7.92
CA ALA A 208 -5.67 -17.34 -9.16
C ALA A 208 -4.54 -17.62 -10.17
N ASP A 209 -4.89 -18.00 -11.40
CA ASP A 209 -3.93 -18.01 -12.50
C ASP A 209 -3.36 -16.60 -12.70
N ILE A 210 -2.04 -16.52 -12.79
CA ILE A 210 -1.29 -15.28 -12.98
C ILE A 210 -1.78 -14.55 -14.24
N GLU A 211 -2.07 -15.28 -15.34
CA GLU A 211 -2.55 -14.67 -16.58
C GLU A 211 -3.94 -14.03 -16.40
N MET A 212 -4.83 -14.70 -15.66
CA MET A 212 -6.18 -14.17 -15.35
C MET A 212 -6.11 -12.93 -14.45
N VAL A 213 -5.24 -12.94 -13.44
CA VAL A 213 -5.01 -11.77 -12.58
C VAL A 213 -4.56 -10.56 -13.41
N TRP A 214 -3.68 -10.77 -14.39
CA TRP A 214 -3.18 -9.67 -15.23
C TRP A 214 -4.22 -9.18 -16.21
N LYS A 215 -5.02 -10.08 -16.78
CA LYS A 215 -6.16 -9.67 -17.61
C LYS A 215 -7.11 -8.78 -16.80
N ALA A 216 -7.47 -9.18 -15.58
CA ALA A 216 -8.30 -8.37 -14.69
C ALA A 216 -7.64 -7.02 -14.34
N GLN A 217 -6.31 -6.96 -14.20
CA GLN A 217 -5.57 -5.71 -14.00
C GLN A 217 -5.65 -4.79 -15.24
N ARG A 218 -5.42 -5.32 -16.45
CA ARG A 218 -5.51 -4.54 -17.69
C ARG A 218 -6.91 -3.99 -17.92
N GLU A 219 -7.95 -4.80 -17.74
CA GLU A 219 -9.34 -4.37 -17.88
C GLU A 219 -9.69 -3.27 -16.85
N THR A 220 -9.16 -3.38 -15.63
CA THR A 220 -9.33 -2.33 -14.60
C THR A 220 -8.62 -1.04 -15.02
N GLU A 221 -7.41 -1.12 -15.56
CA GLU A 221 -6.66 0.03 -16.05
C GLU A 221 -7.38 0.71 -17.24
N GLU A 222 -7.90 -0.06 -18.20
CA GLU A 222 -8.69 0.46 -19.32
C GLU A 222 -9.99 1.15 -18.85
N SER A 223 -10.69 0.55 -17.89
CA SER A 223 -11.86 1.15 -17.24
C SER A 223 -11.52 2.50 -16.61
N ILE A 224 -10.42 2.56 -15.86
CA ILE A 224 -9.93 3.81 -15.24
C ILE A 224 -9.52 4.83 -16.31
N LYS A 225 -8.86 4.41 -17.39
CA LYS A 225 -8.51 5.28 -18.52
C LYS A 225 -9.74 5.94 -19.15
N GLY A 226 -10.84 5.20 -19.31
CA GLY A 226 -12.10 5.72 -19.85
C GLY A 226 -12.79 6.76 -18.96
N MET A 227 -12.49 6.79 -17.66
CA MET A 227 -13.10 7.71 -16.68
C MET A 227 -12.28 8.98 -16.44
N LEU A 228 -11.03 9.01 -16.90
CA LEU A 228 -10.06 10.09 -16.64
C LEU A 228 -9.71 10.84 -17.93
N SER A 229 -9.37 12.13 -17.83
CA SER A 229 -8.70 12.84 -18.94
C SER A 229 -7.29 12.30 -19.16
N GLU A 230 -6.65 12.61 -20.28
CA GLU A 230 -5.27 12.15 -20.56
C GLU A 230 -4.27 12.62 -19.49
N ASP A 231 -4.39 13.86 -19.03
CA ASP A 231 -3.55 14.41 -17.96
C ASP A 231 -3.81 13.74 -16.60
N GLU A 232 -5.09 13.50 -16.28
CA GLU A 232 -5.50 12.83 -15.05
C GLU A 232 -5.03 11.36 -15.05
N TYR A 233 -5.13 10.69 -16.19
CA TYR A 233 -4.68 9.32 -16.39
C TYR A 233 -3.15 9.22 -16.28
N THR A 234 -2.42 10.16 -16.89
CA THR A 234 -0.95 10.24 -16.73
C THR A 234 -0.58 10.42 -15.25
N GLY A 235 -1.29 11.29 -14.54
CA GLY A 235 -1.14 11.46 -13.10
C GLY A 235 -1.43 10.16 -12.33
N TYR A 236 -2.47 9.43 -12.71
CA TYR A 236 -2.80 8.14 -12.11
C TYR A 236 -1.69 7.11 -12.35
N LEU A 237 -1.22 6.96 -13.60
CA LEU A 237 -0.18 6.02 -13.98
C LEU A 237 1.12 6.25 -13.22
N LEU A 238 1.59 7.50 -13.13
CA LEU A 238 2.80 7.86 -12.37
C LEU A 238 2.74 7.43 -10.91
N ARG A 239 1.55 7.26 -10.34
CA ARG A 239 1.34 6.87 -8.94
C ARG A 239 1.05 5.39 -8.77
N ARG A 240 0.39 4.76 -9.74
CA ARG A 240 -0.20 3.44 -9.56
C ARG A 240 0.17 2.38 -10.59
N SER A 241 0.74 2.75 -11.73
CA SER A 241 1.13 1.74 -12.71
C SER A 241 2.26 0.86 -12.18
N ASN A 242 2.33 -0.36 -12.69
CA ASN A 242 3.38 -1.31 -12.37
C ASN A 242 4.76 -0.74 -12.74
N THR A 243 4.89 -0.11 -13.92
CA THR A 243 6.10 0.61 -14.33
C THR A 243 6.57 1.61 -13.26
N ALA A 244 5.66 2.44 -12.74
CA ALA A 244 6.01 3.42 -11.72
C ALA A 244 6.39 2.75 -10.38
N HIS A 245 5.75 1.63 -10.03
CA HIS A 245 6.09 0.84 -8.86
C HIS A 245 7.50 0.23 -8.98
N GLN A 246 7.81 -0.39 -10.12
CA GLN A 246 9.12 -0.96 -10.42
C GLN A 246 10.21 0.11 -10.34
N LEU A 247 10.00 1.27 -10.98
CA LEU A 247 10.94 2.39 -10.90
C LEU A 247 11.17 2.85 -9.45
N ARG A 248 10.11 3.04 -8.66
CA ARG A 248 10.25 3.41 -7.23
C ARG A 248 10.95 2.34 -6.38
N SER A 249 10.88 1.07 -6.77
CA SER A 249 11.60 0.00 -6.08
C SER A 249 13.11 0.00 -6.40
N GLN A 250 13.52 0.64 -7.50
CA GLN A 250 14.88 0.61 -8.06
C GLN A 250 15.55 1.99 -8.08
N ILE A 251 15.26 2.85 -7.10
CA ILE A 251 15.85 4.20 -6.99
C ILE A 251 16.78 4.36 -5.78
N ALA A 252 17.21 3.24 -5.18
CA ALA A 252 18.18 3.27 -4.08
C ALA A 252 19.44 4.03 -4.52
N GLY A 253 19.83 5.06 -3.78
CA GLY A 253 20.98 5.92 -4.10
C GLY A 253 20.82 6.85 -5.30
N PHE A 254 19.90 6.61 -6.23
CA PHE A 254 19.68 7.45 -7.41
C PHE A 254 18.91 8.74 -7.09
N ASP A 255 17.92 8.66 -6.19
CA ASP A 255 17.05 9.76 -5.75
C ASP A 255 16.65 10.72 -6.89
N PRO A 256 15.82 10.26 -7.86
CA PRO A 256 15.53 11.03 -9.06
C PRO A 256 14.79 12.32 -8.75
N SER A 257 15.03 13.34 -9.56
CA SER A 257 14.14 14.50 -9.64
C SER A 257 12.76 14.13 -10.23
N GLU A 258 11.76 14.99 -10.07
CA GLU A 258 10.44 14.79 -10.70
C GLU A 258 10.57 14.65 -12.23
N GLU A 259 11.46 15.41 -12.85
CA GLU A 259 11.68 15.43 -14.30
C GLU A 259 12.40 14.16 -14.78
N GLU A 260 13.44 13.73 -14.05
CA GLU A 260 14.16 12.47 -14.34
C GLU A 260 13.20 11.28 -14.25
N PHE A 261 12.39 11.22 -13.18
CA PHE A 261 11.41 10.15 -13.01
C PHE A 261 10.37 10.13 -14.13
N ARG A 262 9.80 11.28 -14.50
CA ARG A 262 8.82 11.37 -15.60
C ARG A 262 9.42 10.93 -16.94
N THR A 263 10.67 11.30 -17.19
CA THR A 263 11.40 10.96 -18.42
C THR A 263 11.63 9.45 -18.51
N VAL A 264 12.23 8.86 -17.48
CA VAL A 264 12.48 7.41 -17.44
C VAL A 264 11.17 6.62 -17.46
N PHE A 265 10.14 7.10 -16.75
CA PHE A 265 8.81 6.52 -16.74
C PHE A 265 8.21 6.44 -18.16
N LYS A 266 8.27 7.53 -18.92
CA LYS A 266 7.73 7.56 -20.29
C LYS A 266 8.43 6.55 -21.20
N LEU A 267 9.76 6.47 -21.13
CA LEU A 267 10.56 5.54 -21.92
C LEU A 267 10.24 4.08 -21.55
N LYS A 268 10.24 3.78 -20.24
CA LYS A 268 9.95 2.43 -19.76
C LYS A 268 8.52 2.00 -20.04
N ARG A 269 7.54 2.91 -19.92
CA ARG A 269 6.14 2.60 -20.21
C ARG A 269 5.92 2.22 -21.67
N ALA A 270 6.52 2.97 -22.60
CA ALA A 270 6.42 2.64 -24.03
C ALA A 270 6.99 1.24 -24.33
N PHE A 271 8.11 0.89 -23.70
CA PHE A 271 8.67 -0.46 -23.78
C PHE A 271 7.73 -1.52 -23.17
N ASP A 272 7.19 -1.26 -21.98
CA ASP A 272 6.30 -2.20 -21.29
C ASP A 272 4.97 -2.42 -22.04
N GLU A 273 4.46 -1.40 -22.75
CA GLU A 273 3.26 -1.52 -23.60
C GLU A 273 3.50 -2.39 -24.84
N GLU A 274 4.70 -2.34 -25.42
CA GLU A 274 5.06 -3.10 -26.63
C GLU A 274 5.47 -4.54 -26.32
N TYR A 275 6.29 -4.75 -25.29
CA TYR A 275 6.89 -6.05 -24.96
C TYR A 275 6.22 -6.76 -23.78
N GLY A 276 5.25 -6.11 -23.13
CA GLY A 276 4.61 -6.59 -21.91
C GLY A 276 5.35 -6.18 -20.64
N GLU A 277 4.59 -5.99 -19.56
CA GLU A 277 5.11 -5.51 -18.27
C GLU A 277 5.89 -6.58 -17.47
N ILE A 278 5.76 -7.86 -17.83
CA ILE A 278 6.27 -8.95 -17.03
C ILE A 278 6.79 -10.10 -17.91
N GLY A 279 8.02 -10.50 -17.62
CA GLY A 279 8.63 -11.72 -18.12
C GLY A 279 9.36 -11.54 -19.45
N ILE A 280 10.30 -12.46 -19.67
CA ILE A 280 10.91 -12.66 -20.97
C ILE A 280 9.90 -13.46 -21.79
N ASN A 281 9.41 -12.89 -22.89
CA ASN A 281 8.70 -13.68 -23.88
C ASN A 281 9.78 -14.45 -24.67
N LEU A 282 9.85 -15.77 -24.48
CA LEU A 282 10.89 -16.60 -25.10
C LEU A 282 10.85 -16.54 -26.63
N ASP A 283 9.66 -16.34 -27.23
CA ASP A 283 9.49 -16.22 -28.67
C ASP A 283 9.98 -14.87 -29.21
N LEU A 284 10.03 -13.84 -28.36
CA LEU A 284 10.50 -12.49 -28.69
C LEU A 284 11.81 -12.13 -27.99
N LEU A 285 12.53 -13.10 -27.40
CA LEU A 285 13.67 -12.84 -26.52
C LEU A 285 14.75 -12.00 -27.22
N GLU A 286 15.11 -12.33 -28.47
CA GLU A 286 16.13 -11.56 -29.20
C GLU A 286 15.69 -10.12 -29.49
N GLU A 287 14.42 -9.92 -29.82
CA GLU A 287 13.85 -8.59 -30.10
C GLU A 287 13.75 -7.78 -28.81
N GLN A 288 13.24 -8.37 -27.74
CA GLN A 288 13.14 -7.77 -26.41
C GLN A 288 14.52 -7.38 -25.87
N LEU A 289 15.56 -8.20 -26.05
CA LEU A 289 16.93 -7.85 -25.66
C LEU A 289 17.50 -6.69 -26.48
N LYS A 290 17.20 -6.61 -27.79
CA LYS A 290 17.61 -5.47 -28.63
C LYS A 290 16.87 -4.20 -28.22
N ALA A 291 15.56 -4.28 -28.02
CA ALA A 291 14.73 -3.18 -27.56
C ALA A 291 15.15 -2.70 -26.17
N GLN A 292 15.52 -3.61 -25.25
CA GLN A 292 16.03 -3.25 -23.93
C GLN A 292 17.37 -2.50 -24.02
N LYS A 293 18.27 -2.89 -24.95
CA LYS A 293 19.51 -2.13 -25.20
C LYS A 293 19.22 -0.73 -25.73
N THR A 294 18.28 -0.61 -26.67
CA THR A 294 17.85 0.69 -27.21
C THR A 294 17.22 1.56 -26.12
N LEU A 295 16.37 0.99 -25.27
CA LEU A 295 15.78 1.67 -24.12
C LEU A 295 16.87 2.18 -23.17
N ASN A 296 17.83 1.33 -22.82
CA ASN A 296 18.94 1.69 -21.94
C ASN A 296 19.76 2.86 -22.52
N GLU A 297 20.02 2.85 -23.83
CA GLU A 297 20.71 3.95 -24.50
C GLU A 297 19.88 5.25 -24.52
N GLN A 298 18.56 5.16 -24.73
CA GLN A 298 17.67 6.33 -24.65
C GLN A 298 17.62 6.92 -23.24
N ILE A 299 17.58 6.06 -22.21
CA ILE A 299 17.64 6.49 -20.81
C ILE A 299 18.99 7.15 -20.53
N ARG A 300 20.09 6.57 -21.01
CA ARG A 300 21.44 7.14 -20.89
C ARG A 300 21.56 8.51 -21.54
N GLN A 301 21.04 8.68 -22.76
CA GLN A 301 21.03 9.97 -23.46
C GLN A 301 20.19 11.02 -22.73
N SER A 302 19.10 10.61 -22.09
CA SER A 302 18.20 11.51 -21.38
C SER A 302 18.74 11.94 -20.01
N LEU A 303 19.41 11.04 -19.28
CA LEU A 303 19.97 11.30 -17.95
C LEU A 303 21.40 11.86 -18.00
N GLY A 304 22.16 11.54 -19.05
CA GLY A 304 23.61 11.74 -19.10
C GLY A 304 24.37 10.59 -18.43
N ASP A 305 25.67 10.49 -18.73
CA ASP A 305 26.51 9.34 -18.32
C ASP A 305 26.59 9.12 -16.80
N GLU A 306 26.76 10.20 -16.03
CA GLU A 306 26.92 10.13 -14.57
C GLU A 306 25.63 9.66 -13.88
N ARG A 307 24.50 10.29 -14.22
CA ARG A 307 23.19 9.91 -13.67
C ARG A 307 22.71 8.55 -14.16
N TYR A 308 23.10 8.16 -15.38
CA TYR A 308 22.85 6.81 -15.87
C TYR A 308 23.60 5.75 -15.06
N ALA A 309 24.85 6.01 -14.66
CA ALA A 309 25.59 5.09 -13.79
C ALA A 309 24.91 4.93 -12.41
N ASP A 310 24.35 6.01 -11.86
CA ASP A 310 23.54 5.94 -10.63
C ASP A 310 22.25 5.14 -10.83
N TYR A 311 21.56 5.37 -11.95
CA TYR A 311 20.36 4.63 -12.34
C TYR A 311 20.63 3.12 -12.52
N GLU A 312 21.74 2.75 -13.16
CA GLU A 312 22.15 1.35 -13.32
C GLU A 312 22.49 0.72 -11.97
N ARG A 313 23.24 1.43 -11.12
CA ARG A 313 23.59 0.95 -9.78
C ARG A 313 22.36 0.73 -8.92
N ALA A 314 21.36 1.60 -9.01
CA ALA A 314 20.12 1.52 -8.25
C ALA A 314 19.27 0.27 -8.60
N GLN A 315 19.51 -0.35 -9.76
CA GLN A 315 18.88 -1.61 -10.16
C GLN A 315 19.59 -2.86 -9.63
N ASP A 316 20.85 -2.75 -9.19
CA ASP A 316 21.57 -3.89 -8.61
C ASP A 316 21.00 -4.21 -7.21
N TYR A 317 20.42 -5.40 -7.09
CA TYR A 317 19.83 -5.89 -5.84
C TYR A 317 20.84 -5.96 -4.67
N GLN A 318 22.12 -6.17 -4.94
CA GLN A 318 23.16 -6.09 -3.90
C GLN A 318 23.34 -4.66 -3.42
N PHE A 319 23.39 -3.68 -4.33
CA PHE A 319 23.48 -2.27 -3.96
C PHE A 319 22.26 -1.82 -3.15
N GLN A 320 21.05 -2.20 -3.56
CA GLN A 320 19.82 -1.89 -2.83
C GLN A 320 19.86 -2.38 -1.37
N GLN A 321 20.38 -3.59 -1.14
CA GLN A 321 20.52 -4.16 0.21
C GLN A 321 21.57 -3.42 1.05
N ILE A 322 22.72 -3.09 0.46
CA ILE A 322 23.78 -2.33 1.12
C ILE A 322 23.27 -0.93 1.48
N HIS A 323 22.67 -0.22 0.52
CA HIS A 323 22.10 1.11 0.70
C HIS A 323 21.03 1.12 1.80
N SER A 324 20.08 0.18 1.77
CA SER A 324 19.05 0.04 2.80
C SER A 324 19.64 -0.22 4.19
N SER A 325 20.67 -1.06 4.27
CA SER A 325 21.32 -1.40 5.54
C SER A 325 22.10 -0.24 6.14
N LEU A 326 22.86 0.48 5.31
CA LEU A 326 23.66 1.63 5.73
C LEU A 326 22.79 2.84 6.04
N LYS A 327 21.70 3.05 5.30
CA LYS A 327 20.70 4.07 5.64
C LYS A 327 20.07 3.83 7.01
N LYS A 328 19.81 2.57 7.40
CA LYS A 328 19.36 2.21 8.76
C LYS A 328 20.43 2.40 9.83
N ALA A 329 21.69 2.53 9.41
CA ALA A 329 22.82 2.82 10.27
C ALA A 329 23.17 4.32 10.31
N ASP A 330 22.28 5.18 9.78
CA ASP A 330 22.45 6.63 9.70
C ASP A 330 23.62 7.07 8.79
N LEU A 331 24.00 6.21 7.84
CA LEU A 331 25.02 6.47 6.82
C LEU A 331 24.36 6.85 5.47
N GLY A 332 25.09 7.59 4.65
CA GLY A 332 24.63 8.15 3.40
C GLY A 332 24.80 7.23 2.18
N THR A 333 24.37 7.75 1.03
CA THR A 333 24.55 7.08 -0.27
C THR A 333 26.03 6.95 -0.65
N GLY A 334 26.88 7.91 -0.25
CA GLY A 334 28.31 7.90 -0.57
C GLY A 334 29.03 6.70 0.03
N GLU A 335 28.79 6.43 1.32
CA GLU A 335 29.34 5.25 2.00
C GLU A 335 28.80 3.96 1.40
N ALA A 336 27.53 3.93 1.01
CA ALA A 336 26.95 2.77 0.34
C ALA A 336 27.58 2.46 -1.02
N ILE A 337 27.89 3.49 -1.81
CA ILE A 337 28.60 3.32 -3.08
C ILE A 337 30.01 2.76 -2.82
N GLN A 338 30.75 3.32 -1.87
CA GLN A 338 32.10 2.84 -1.53
C GLN A 338 32.10 1.37 -1.08
N VAL A 339 31.19 1.00 -0.19
CA VAL A 339 31.09 -0.40 0.30
C VAL A 339 30.72 -1.36 -0.83
N TYR A 340 29.83 -0.94 -1.73
CA TYR A 340 29.45 -1.73 -2.90
C TYR A 340 30.63 -1.91 -3.88
N ASP A 341 31.38 -0.85 -4.15
CA ASP A 341 32.55 -0.91 -5.03
C ASP A 341 33.64 -1.81 -4.43
N MET A 342 33.91 -1.69 -3.12
CA MET A 342 34.82 -2.58 -2.39
C MET A 342 34.40 -4.05 -2.49
N GLN A 343 33.09 -4.32 -2.36
CA GLN A 343 32.56 -5.67 -2.49
C GLN A 343 32.78 -6.24 -3.90
N LYS A 344 32.49 -5.46 -4.97
CA LYS A 344 32.72 -5.90 -6.35
C LYS A 344 34.20 -6.19 -6.61
N VAL A 345 35.08 -5.28 -6.22
CA VAL A 345 36.54 -5.45 -6.38
C VAL A 345 37.04 -6.70 -5.66
N ALA A 346 36.60 -6.94 -4.42
CA ALA A 346 36.99 -8.12 -3.66
C ALA A 346 36.48 -9.44 -4.26
N GLN A 347 35.24 -9.44 -4.77
CA GLN A 347 34.65 -10.59 -5.45
C GLN A 347 35.38 -10.92 -6.75
N ASP A 348 35.67 -9.91 -7.57
CA ASP A 348 36.42 -10.07 -8.82
C ASP A 348 37.84 -10.57 -8.57
N ALA A 349 38.54 -9.99 -7.58
CA ALA A 349 39.86 -10.45 -7.17
C ALA A 349 39.85 -11.91 -6.68
N ALA A 350 38.84 -12.29 -5.88
CA ALA A 350 38.67 -13.66 -5.42
C ALA A 350 38.37 -14.64 -6.57
N LEU A 351 37.56 -14.23 -7.55
CA LEU A 351 37.25 -15.02 -8.75
C LEU A 351 38.51 -15.25 -9.60
N GLN A 352 39.28 -14.19 -9.88
CA GLN A 352 40.55 -14.30 -10.61
C GLN A 352 41.56 -15.20 -9.89
N LEU A 353 41.68 -15.07 -8.57
CA LEU A 353 42.60 -15.87 -7.77
C LEU A 353 42.22 -17.36 -7.76
N ARG A 354 40.92 -17.69 -7.80
CA ARG A 354 40.45 -19.08 -7.92
C ARG A 354 40.74 -19.68 -9.28
N GLY A 355 40.60 -18.90 -10.35
CA GLY A 355 40.94 -19.32 -11.71
C GLY A 355 42.44 -19.50 -11.95
N ASN A 356 43.29 -18.96 -11.07
CA ASN A 356 44.73 -19.05 -11.22
C ASN A 356 45.26 -20.45 -10.85
N GLN A 357 45.71 -21.19 -11.88
CA GLN A 357 46.28 -22.54 -11.76
C GLN A 357 47.74 -22.57 -11.31
N THR A 358 48.42 -21.42 -11.25
CA THR A 358 49.84 -21.34 -10.87
C THR A 358 50.08 -21.43 -9.36
N LEU A 359 49.06 -21.16 -8.55
CA LEU A 359 49.16 -21.18 -7.09
C LEU A 359 48.79 -22.56 -6.52
N ASN A 360 49.52 -22.99 -5.50
CA ASN A 360 49.12 -24.16 -4.74
C ASN A 360 47.91 -23.85 -3.83
N GLU A 361 47.26 -24.88 -3.29
CA GLU A 361 46.03 -24.71 -2.52
C GLU A 361 46.22 -23.94 -1.19
N ALA A 362 47.37 -24.07 -0.55
CA ALA A 362 47.69 -23.35 0.68
C ALA A 362 47.88 -21.85 0.42
N GLU A 363 48.66 -21.49 -0.62
CA GLU A 363 48.87 -20.11 -1.06
C GLU A 363 47.58 -19.45 -1.52
N ARG A 364 46.74 -20.19 -2.27
CA ARG A 364 45.44 -19.70 -2.70
C ARG A 364 44.54 -19.37 -1.51
N ARG A 365 44.48 -20.25 -0.51
CA ARG A 365 43.69 -20.02 0.71
C ARG A 365 44.20 -18.81 1.50
N GLU A 366 45.51 -18.66 1.66
CA GLU A 366 46.07 -17.52 2.39
C GLU A 366 45.79 -16.19 1.67
N ARG A 367 45.95 -16.14 0.34
CA ARG A 367 45.63 -14.92 -0.43
C ARG A 367 44.15 -14.58 -0.41
N LEU A 368 43.25 -15.58 -0.47
CA LEU A 368 41.81 -15.34 -0.29
C LEU A 368 41.48 -14.80 1.11
N ARG A 369 42.19 -15.26 2.14
CA ARG A 369 42.07 -14.77 3.51
C ARG A 369 42.52 -13.31 3.62
N GLN A 370 43.63 -12.95 2.96
CA GLN A 370 44.11 -11.57 2.91
C GLN A 370 43.09 -10.64 2.24
N ILE A 371 42.58 -11.01 1.06
CA ILE A 371 41.52 -10.24 0.36
C ILE A 371 40.33 -10.00 1.28
N ARG A 372 39.86 -11.05 1.97
CA ARG A 372 38.75 -10.92 2.91
C ARG A 372 39.08 -9.93 4.04
N ASN A 373 40.21 -10.11 4.73
CA ASN A 373 40.57 -9.30 5.90
C ASN A 373 40.80 -7.82 5.53
N GLU A 374 41.46 -7.57 4.40
CA GLU A 374 41.67 -6.22 3.86
C GLU A 374 40.34 -5.55 3.52
N THR A 375 39.45 -6.28 2.85
CA THR A 375 38.12 -5.77 2.48
C THR A 375 37.26 -5.49 3.71
N GLU A 376 37.27 -6.38 4.70
CA GLU A 376 36.55 -6.21 5.96
C GLU A 376 37.05 -4.98 6.72
N SER A 377 38.38 -4.80 6.81
CA SER A 377 38.98 -3.62 7.42
C SER A 377 38.67 -2.33 6.66
N ALA A 378 38.67 -2.37 5.32
CA ALA A 378 38.36 -1.21 4.50
C ALA A 378 36.89 -0.78 4.66
N ILE A 379 35.96 -1.75 4.68
CA ILE A 379 34.54 -1.45 4.93
C ILE A 379 34.39 -0.85 6.34
N GLN A 380 35.02 -1.43 7.37
CA GLN A 380 34.99 -0.89 8.74
C GLN A 380 35.50 0.55 8.83
N GLN A 381 36.52 0.92 8.05
CA GLN A 381 37.03 2.30 8.00
C GLN A 381 36.02 3.27 7.38
N VAL A 382 35.29 2.85 6.35
CA VAL A 382 34.27 3.67 5.69
C VAL A 382 33.04 3.87 6.57
N VAL A 383 32.53 2.78 7.17
CA VAL A 383 31.27 2.83 7.91
C VAL A 383 31.44 3.20 9.39
N GLY A 384 32.66 3.17 9.90
CA GLY A 384 32.98 3.38 11.31
C GLY A 384 32.52 2.22 12.21
N THR A 385 32.90 2.25 13.49
CA THR A 385 32.61 1.15 14.43
C THR A 385 31.10 0.94 14.63
N GLU A 386 30.34 2.02 14.85
CA GLU A 386 28.89 1.92 15.06
C GLU A 386 28.16 1.48 13.78
N GLY A 387 28.56 2.00 12.62
CA GLY A 387 28.01 1.59 11.33
C GLY A 387 28.30 0.12 11.04
N TRP A 388 29.51 -0.35 11.40
CA TRP A 388 29.89 -1.75 11.24
C TRP A 388 29.06 -2.68 12.11
N GLU A 389 28.78 -2.35 13.37
CA GLU A 389 27.91 -3.16 14.24
C GLU A 389 26.50 -3.33 13.65
N LYS A 390 25.96 -2.28 13.03
CA LYS A 390 24.64 -2.32 12.39
C LYS A 390 24.70 -3.05 11.03
N PHE A 391 25.78 -2.88 10.27
CA PHE A 391 25.97 -3.44 8.93
C PHE A 391 26.35 -4.93 8.95
N ASN A 392 27.17 -5.37 9.91
CA ASN A 392 27.74 -6.72 10.00
C ASN A 392 26.70 -7.77 10.43
N ARG A 393 25.76 -8.04 9.53
CA ARG A 393 24.72 -9.06 9.66
C ARG A 393 24.88 -10.10 8.56
N PRO A 394 24.46 -11.35 8.77
CA PRO A 394 24.55 -12.39 7.74
C PRO A 394 23.90 -12.03 6.39
N SER A 395 22.91 -11.13 6.35
CA SER A 395 22.34 -10.62 5.10
C SER A 395 23.36 -9.84 4.26
N ASN A 396 24.27 -9.12 4.90
CA ASN A 396 25.18 -8.19 4.26
C ASN A 396 26.60 -8.73 4.13
N THR A 397 27.03 -9.61 5.03
CA THR A 397 28.43 -10.08 5.10
C THR A 397 28.62 -11.56 4.76
N ARG A 398 27.57 -12.30 4.40
CA ARG A 398 27.69 -13.71 3.98
C ARG A 398 28.61 -13.90 2.78
N TRP A 399 28.70 -12.92 1.88
CA TRP A 399 29.63 -12.99 0.74
C TRP A 399 31.11 -12.94 1.18
N LEU A 400 31.45 -12.35 2.33
CA LEU A 400 32.83 -12.42 2.84
C LEU A 400 33.23 -13.87 3.16
N GLN A 401 32.27 -14.66 3.66
CA GLN A 401 32.46 -16.10 3.90
C GLN A 401 32.57 -16.88 2.59
N SER A 402 31.95 -16.38 1.51
CA SER A 402 32.12 -16.98 0.19
C SER A 402 33.51 -16.74 -0.36
N ILE A 403 34.21 -15.65 0.00
CA ILE A 403 35.62 -15.38 -0.35
C ILE A 403 36.54 -16.35 0.40
N SER A 404 36.45 -16.38 1.74
CA SER A 404 37.21 -17.27 2.61
C SER A 404 36.39 -17.61 3.88
N PRO A 405 36.24 -18.90 4.25
CA PRO A 405 35.45 -19.30 5.41
C PRO A 405 36.03 -18.75 6.72
N ASN A 406 35.20 -18.64 7.75
CA ASN A 406 35.67 -18.35 9.11
C ASN A 406 36.57 -19.48 9.59
N GLU A 407 37.62 -19.16 10.37
CA GLU A 407 38.38 -20.20 11.06
C GLU A 407 37.42 -21.02 11.95
N PRO A 408 37.55 -22.36 11.95
CA PRO A 408 36.89 -23.17 12.97
C PRO A 408 37.40 -22.70 14.33
N LYS A 409 36.48 -22.44 15.27
CA LYS A 409 36.87 -22.17 16.67
C LYS A 409 37.79 -23.30 17.14
N PRO A 410 38.94 -23.01 17.78
CA PRO A 410 39.81 -24.06 18.28
C PRO A 410 38.99 -24.97 19.18
N VAL A 411 38.97 -26.27 18.85
CA VAL A 411 38.35 -27.29 19.70
C VAL A 411 39.10 -27.21 21.04
N PRO A 412 38.42 -27.01 22.18
CA PRO A 412 39.07 -27.06 23.47
C PRO A 412 39.79 -28.40 23.56
N THR A 413 41.11 -28.35 23.62
CA THR A 413 41.92 -29.54 23.85
C THR A 413 41.55 -29.99 25.26
N GLU A 414 40.75 -31.05 25.39
CA GLU A 414 40.60 -31.75 26.65
C GLU A 414 42.02 -32.13 27.08
N GLN A 415 42.55 -31.40 28.06
CA GLN A 415 43.76 -31.82 28.75
C GLN A 415 43.41 -33.19 29.37
N PRO A 416 44.21 -34.23 29.13
CA PRO A 416 44.00 -35.50 29.81
C PRO A 416 44.07 -35.23 31.31
N ASN A 417 43.00 -35.58 32.01
CA ASN A 417 42.91 -35.46 33.47
C ASN A 417 44.11 -36.19 34.11
N PRO A 418 44.75 -35.59 35.13
CA PRO A 418 46.01 -36.08 35.69
C PRO A 418 45.92 -37.46 36.34
#